data_AF-A0A7W7WM53-F1
#
_entry.id   AF-A0A7W7WM53-F1
#
_cell.length_a   1.000
_cell.length_b   1.000
_cell.length_c   1.000
_cell.angle_alpha   90.00
_cell.angle_beta   90.00
_cell.angle_gamma   90.00
#
_symmetry.space_group_name_H-M   'P 1'
#
loop_
_entity.id
_entity.type
_entity.pdbx_description
1 polymer ?
#
loop_
_entity_poly.entity_id
_entity_poly.type
_entity_poly.pdbx_seq_one_letter_code
_entity_poly.pdbx_strand_id
1 'polypeptide(L)' 'MAKNRLHLDVSPIDGSTADEVTRLLALGASKADVGQGADRNWVVMADPEGNEFCVLRTLAPQN' A
#
# COMPACT_ATOMS: atom_id res chain seq x y z
N MET A 1 -20.02 -5.96 -17.55
CA MET A 1 -18.83 -6.39 -16.79
C MET A 1 -18.59 -5.37 -15.70
N ALA A 2 -18.84 -5.72 -14.45
CA ALA A 2 -18.61 -4.79 -13.35
C ALA A 2 -17.11 -4.57 -13.22
N LYS A 3 -16.64 -3.32 -13.38
CA LYS A 3 -15.32 -2.93 -12.85
C LYS A 3 -15.36 -3.32 -11.38
N ASN A 4 -14.55 -4.29 -10.96
CA ASN A 4 -14.40 -4.59 -9.54
C ASN A 4 -13.97 -3.27 -8.87
N ARG A 5 -14.84 -2.69 -8.03
CA ARG A 5 -14.60 -1.40 -7.34
C ARG A 5 -13.91 -1.61 -6.00
N LEU A 6 -13.26 -2.75 -5.83
CA LEU A 6 -12.58 -3.11 -4.59
C LEU A 6 -11.31 -2.26 -4.47
N HIS A 7 -11.28 -1.43 -3.44
CA HIS A 7 -10.09 -0.72 -3.01
C HIS A 7 -9.62 -1.39 -1.72
N LEU A 8 -8.47 -2.04 -1.77
CA LEU A 8 -7.89 -2.70 -0.60
C LEU A 8 -6.94 -1.73 0.10
N ASP A 9 -7.24 -1.42 1.35
CA ASP A 9 -6.41 -0.59 2.21
C ASP A 9 -5.77 -1.46 3.30
N VAL A 10 -4.45 -1.40 3.39
CA VAL A 10 -3.64 -2.15 4.37
C VAL A 10 -2.97 -1.15 5.30
N SER A 11 -3.02 -1.41 6.60
CA SER A 11 -2.29 -0.64 7.60
C SER A 11 -1.38 -1.56 8.41
N PRO A 12 -0.07 -1.30 8.49
CA PRO A 12 0.83 -2.08 9.32
C PRO A 12 0.41 -2.00 10.79
N ILE A 13 0.51 -3.12 11.54
CA ILE A 13 0.16 -3.17 12.97
C ILE A 13 1.37 -3.37 13.88
N ASP A 14 2.49 -3.81 13.30
CA ASP A 14 3.69 -4.29 13.98
C ASP A 14 4.96 -3.51 13.59
N GLY A 15 4.85 -2.56 12.66
CA GLY A 15 5.99 -1.80 12.15
C GLY A 15 5.60 -0.45 11.55
N SER A 16 6.58 0.26 10.99
CA SER A 16 6.31 1.52 10.28
C SER A 16 5.72 1.27 8.88
N THR A 17 5.02 2.26 8.32
CA THR A 17 4.57 2.19 6.92
C THR A 17 5.72 1.96 5.94
N ALA A 18 6.91 2.52 6.22
CA ALA A 18 8.09 2.34 5.36
C ALA A 18 8.64 0.91 5.43
N ASP A 19 8.59 0.27 6.60
CA ASP A 19 9.01 -1.12 6.78
C ASP A 19 8.09 -2.07 6.02
N GLU A 20 6.77 -1.86 6.12
CA GLU A 20 5.80 -2.66 5.39
C GLU A 20 5.92 -2.50 3.87
N VAL A 21 6.13 -1.27 3.38
CA VAL A 21 6.42 -1.04 1.95
C VAL A 21 7.68 -1.81 1.53
N THR A 22 8.73 -1.80 2.35
CA THR A 22 9.97 -2.53 2.06
C THR A 22 9.74 -4.03 2.03
N ARG A 23 8.96 -4.56 2.98
CA ARG A 23 8.57 -5.97 3.03
C ARG A 23 7.75 -6.38 1.82
N LEU A 24 6.75 -5.59 1.43
CA LEU A 24 5.91 -5.85 0.27
C LEU A 24 6.70 -5.84 -1.03
N LEU A 25 7.66 -4.91 -1.18
CA LEU A 25 8.60 -4.90 -2.29
C LEU A 25 9.43 -6.19 -2.33
N ALA A 26 9.92 -6.68 -1.19
CA ALA A 26 10.66 -7.94 -1.10
C ALA A 26 9.81 -9.17 -1.43
N LEU A 27 8.49 -9.10 -1.24
CA LEU A 27 7.53 -10.14 -1.61
C LEU A 27 7.10 -10.08 -3.09
N GLY A 28 7.61 -9.11 -3.86
CA GLY A 28 7.35 -8.98 -5.29
C GLY A 28 6.27 -7.97 -5.66
N ALA A 29 5.72 -7.23 -4.69
CA ALA A 29 4.88 -6.09 -4.99
C ALA A 29 5.72 -4.95 -5.59
N SER A 30 5.06 -4.01 -6.27
CA SER A 30 5.69 -2.85 -6.87
C SER A 30 4.94 -1.57 -6.47
N LYS A 31 5.63 -0.42 -6.47
CA LYS A 31 4.95 0.86 -6.26
C LYS A 31 4.16 1.21 -7.51
N ALA A 32 2.87 1.51 -7.33
CA ALA A 32 2.01 1.95 -8.42
C ALA A 32 1.94 3.47 -8.43
N ASP A 33 2.31 4.08 -9.55
CA ASP A 33 2.07 5.51 -9.77
C ASP A 33 0.69 5.66 -10.42
N VAL A 34 -0.29 6.03 -9.59
CA VAL A 34 -1.68 6.25 -10.02
C VAL A 34 -1.96 7.72 -10.37
N GLY A 35 -0.93 8.53 -10.60
CA GLY A 35 -1.07 9.96 -10.91
C GLY A 35 -1.63 10.79 -9.75
N GLN A 36 -1.53 10.29 -8.52
CA GLN A 36 -1.91 11.04 -7.32
C GLN A 36 -0.74 11.93 -6.90
N GLY A 37 -0.99 13.24 -6.79
CA GLY A 37 0.04 14.23 -6.44
C GLY A 37 0.75 13.96 -5.11
N ALA A 38 1.87 14.65 -4.89
CA ALA A 38 2.83 14.38 -3.80
C ALA A 38 2.26 14.52 -2.36
N ASP A 39 1.07 15.09 -2.18
CA ASP A 39 0.44 15.36 -0.87
C ASP A 39 -0.37 14.19 -0.28
N ARG A 40 -0.07 12.94 -0.65
CA ARG A 40 -0.78 11.76 -0.10
C ARG A 40 -0.05 11.18 1.10
N ASN A 41 -0.80 10.85 2.16
CA ASN A 41 -0.32 10.17 3.37
C ASN A 41 -0.33 8.63 3.26
N TRP A 42 -0.36 8.09 2.04
CA TRP A 42 -0.40 6.64 1.78
C TRP A 42 0.40 6.29 0.53
N VAL A 43 0.83 5.04 0.44
CA VAL A 43 1.62 4.51 -0.69
C VAL A 43 0.75 3.53 -1.47
N VAL A 44 0.57 3.77 -2.78
CA VAL A 44 -0.14 2.81 -3.63
C VAL A 44 0.84 1.76 -4.13
N MET A 45 0.46 0.50 -4.01
CA MET A 45 1.23 -0.66 -4.44
C MET A 45 0.39 -1.54 -5.34
N ALA A 46 1.06 -2.30 -6.21
CA ALA A 46 0.49 -3.35 -7.01
C ALA A 46 1.12 -4.69 -6.63
N ASP A 47 0.30 -5.71 -6.45
CA ASP A 47 0.78 -7.08 -6.24
C ASP A 47 1.36 -7.66 -7.57
N PRO A 48 1.98 -8.85 -7.55
CA PRO A 48 2.51 -9.48 -8.76
C PRO A 48 1.47 -9.76 -9.87
N GLU A 49 0.18 -9.82 -9.53
CA GLU A 49 -0.92 -10.01 -10.47
C GLU A 49 -1.44 -8.69 -11.06
N GLY A 50 -0.93 -7.55 -10.56
CA GLY A 50 -1.32 -6.20 -10.97
C GLY A 50 -2.53 -5.64 -10.23
N ASN A 51 -2.96 -6.26 -9.11
CA ASN A 51 -4.02 -5.71 -8.28
C ASN A 51 -3.49 -4.56 -7.43
N GLU A 52 -4.17 -3.42 -7.49
CA GLU A 52 -3.80 -2.21 -6.77
C GLU A 52 -4.36 -2.19 -5.34
N PHE A 53 -3.54 -1.75 -4.38
CA PHE A 53 -3.90 -1.56 -2.98
C PHE A 53 -3.12 -0.40 -2.37
N CYS A 54 -3.65 0.20 -1.31
CA CYS A 54 -2.99 1.29 -0.59
C CYS A 54 -2.41 0.81 0.73
N VAL A 55 -1.17 1.19 1.01
CA VAL A 55 -0.54 1.08 2.32
C VAL A 55 -0.72 2.41 3.04
N LEU A 56 -1.58 2.41 4.06
CA LEU A 56 -1.88 3.58 4.88
C LEU A 56 -0.85 3.77 6.00
N ARG A 57 -1.11 4.75 6.87
CA ARG A 57 -0.34 4.96 8.10
C ARG A 57 -0.33 3.70 8.97
N THR A 58 0.75 3.50 9.71
CA THR A 58 0.81 2.44 10.72
C THR A 58 -0.23 2.65 11.83
N LEU A 59 -0.78 1.53 12.29
CA LEU A 59 -1.59 1.41 13.49
C LEU A 59 -0.77 0.89 14.68
N ALA A 60 0.52 0.60 14.49
CA ALA A 60 1.41 0.21 15.57
C ALA A 60 1.45 1.31 16.63
N PRO A 61 1.42 0.95 17.93
CA PRO A 61 1.49 1.93 19.01
C PRO A 61 2.82 2.69 18.94
N GLN A 62 2.69 4.02 18.95
CA GLN A 62 3.81 4.95 18.93
C GLN A 62 4.27 5.11 20.37
N ASN A 63 5.16 4.21 20.83
CA ASN A 63 5.79 4.33 22.15
C ASN A 63 6.89 5.40 22.11
#